data_AF-A0AAC9U2Y2-F1
#
_entry.id   AF-A0AAC9U2Y2-F1
#
_cell.length_a   1.000
_cell.length_b   1.000
_cell.length_c   1.000
_cell.angle_alpha   90.00
_cell.angle_beta   90.00
_cell.angle_gamma   90.00
#
_symmetry.space_group_name_H-M   'P 1'
#
loop_
_entity.id
_entity.type
_entity.pdbx_description
1 polymer ?
#
loop_
_entity_poly.entity_id
_entity_poly.type
_entity_poly.pdbx_seq_one_letter_code
_entity_poly.pdbx_strand_id
1 'polypeptide(L)'
;MRLTHLSSLLLGTCLLSACGGSNKDSDTPTDGGTPPPTSFDHQVIGTVVYQGAIAGAEVCVDLNQNASCDNDEPSTVADAEGKYQIDWESDVEMPVYELVASWQQAAEASSKPALLKAAFRTDLLNANTSSEQGESDSTQTIISTEGEGKLIALQEHGGALNPMTHLEYQRVARMRAAGTTSLDIATQRTLLAAMLLTIYEREGNPYKLSAEQSLAPEFVDTYQLHRHLEALIGEQLSDVLAVDDIMSMTRDQLRALVEASGTSTQEYLASDPMAVRFLVSNALIAQGYIETPIDEKIMSDADWQVINNHFLEDDQLHSNFTLAPATLQSLFTLTYGTPDLTFVGSIVEGKVNGRVFDDREGTDTPEECWNGELKLWVIEGDKDYQPPEIKFKDNTLHTVYSGTSVPITIEFTKYSGTGEEWQAILSTTPPALKLAELNWPSQVYRYRGKQAADVMCRVRGEFATWPMPSHQDPELLNTADVARLFWPAFYPDDVVIDEESQTIKLNITGEVTTYQWSLSTSPSDEPVLRVKQIDLPAAYAEFVSVDNYLIQEDTLIEVSVYEATDYSGKLGDYLSLSFDGNEDNFNQRFHQHLEAVVKGQQP
;
A
#
# COMPACT_ATOMS: atom_id res chain seq x y z
N MET A 1 -12.32 4.03 35.48
CA MET A 1 -12.83 3.18 36.59
C MET A 1 -11.60 2.54 37.24
N ARG A 2 -11.22 3.00 38.43
CA ARG A 2 -10.02 2.53 39.15
C ARG A 2 -10.39 1.29 39.98
N LEU A 3 -9.63 0.21 39.87
CA LEU A 3 -9.54 -0.77 40.94
C LEU A 3 -8.08 -1.06 41.29
N THR A 4 -7.73 -0.53 42.45
CA THR A 4 -6.60 -0.84 43.32
C THR A 4 -6.74 -2.25 43.89
N HIS A 5 -5.64 -3.00 44.00
CA HIS A 5 -5.38 -3.83 45.18
C HIS A 5 -3.87 -3.99 45.44
N LEU A 6 -3.47 -3.49 46.61
CA LEU A 6 -2.20 -3.67 47.32
C LEU A 6 -2.05 -5.12 47.83
N SER A 7 -0.81 -5.63 47.86
CA SER A 7 -0.14 -6.42 48.93
C SER A 7 1.29 -6.74 48.42
N SER A 8 2.39 -6.09 48.82
CA SER A 8 3.15 -6.21 50.11
C SER A 8 3.21 -7.67 50.61
N LEU A 9 4.33 -8.30 50.96
CA LEU A 9 5.72 -7.93 51.27
C LEU A 9 6.47 -9.28 51.44
N LEU A 10 7.74 -9.42 51.05
CA LEU A 10 8.77 -10.05 51.91
C LEU A 10 10.16 -9.84 51.30
N LEU A 11 10.94 -8.98 51.96
CA LEU A 11 12.39 -8.82 51.79
C LEU A 11 13.13 -10.03 52.37
N GLY A 12 14.09 -10.56 51.62
CA GLY A 12 15.08 -11.53 52.11
C GLY A 12 16.51 -11.06 51.77
N THR A 13 17.02 -10.10 52.53
CA THR A 13 18.43 -9.72 52.57
C THR A 13 19.23 -10.76 53.36
N CYS A 14 20.15 -11.46 52.72
CA CYS A 14 21.24 -12.17 53.40
C CYS A 14 22.55 -11.40 53.20
N LEU A 15 23.03 -10.84 54.30
CA LEU A 15 24.29 -10.13 54.46
C LEU A 15 25.48 -11.08 54.43
N LEU A 16 26.61 -10.54 54.00
CA LEU A 16 27.96 -11.08 54.14
C LEU A 16 28.23 -11.54 55.57
N SER A 17 28.81 -12.73 55.70
CA SER A 17 29.52 -13.16 56.92
C SER A 17 30.97 -13.50 56.56
N ALA A 18 31.83 -12.50 56.69
CA ALA A 18 33.25 -12.71 56.96
C ALA A 18 33.39 -13.09 58.44
N CYS A 19 33.98 -14.26 58.71
CA CYS A 19 34.38 -14.65 60.06
C CYS A 19 35.84 -15.10 60.02
N GLY A 20 36.70 -14.28 60.60
CA GLY A 20 38.11 -14.58 60.82
C GLY A 20 38.28 -15.60 61.94
N GLY A 21 39.08 -16.62 61.66
CA GLY A 21 39.59 -17.58 62.64
C GLY A 21 41.10 -17.55 62.64
N SER A 22 41.68 -16.85 63.61
CA SER A 22 43.13 -16.83 63.88
C SER A 22 43.52 -18.06 64.70
N ASN A 23 44.40 -18.92 64.18
CA ASN A 23 45.13 -19.89 64.99
C ASN A 23 46.63 -19.74 64.70
N LYS A 24 47.40 -19.50 65.77
CA LYS A 24 48.87 -19.48 65.76
C LYS A 24 49.34 -20.93 65.85
N ASP A 25 50.08 -21.38 64.86
CA ASP A 25 51.18 -22.32 65.08
C ASP A 25 52.34 -21.93 64.17
N SER A 26 53.49 -21.78 64.81
CA SER A 26 54.76 -21.47 64.20
C SER A 26 55.39 -22.75 63.69
N ASP A 27 55.56 -22.88 62.38
CA ASP A 27 56.65 -23.61 61.75
C ASP A 27 56.89 -23.04 60.33
N THR A 28 58.06 -22.42 60.14
CA THR A 28 58.62 -22.04 58.83
C THR A 28 59.55 -23.16 58.34
N PRO A 29 59.96 -23.26 57.05
CA PRO A 29 59.49 -22.59 55.83
C PRO A 29 59.32 -23.54 54.60
N THR A 30 58.40 -23.21 53.68
CA THR A 30 58.69 -23.40 52.25
C THR A 30 58.02 -22.28 51.46
N ASP A 31 58.84 -21.31 51.05
CA ASP A 31 58.51 -20.40 49.97
C ASP A 31 58.43 -21.23 48.68
N GLY A 32 57.21 -21.34 48.19
CA GLY A 32 56.83 -22.04 46.97
C GLY A 32 55.53 -21.45 46.47
N GLY A 33 55.39 -20.13 46.55
CA GLY A 33 54.36 -19.43 45.81
C GLY A 33 54.69 -19.58 44.34
N THR A 34 54.00 -20.49 43.64
CA THR A 34 53.93 -20.44 42.19
C THR A 34 53.59 -18.98 41.82
N PRO A 35 54.38 -18.30 40.98
CA PRO A 35 54.01 -16.98 40.49
C PRO A 35 52.57 -17.05 39.99
N PRO A 36 51.72 -16.03 40.24
CA PRO A 36 50.43 -15.97 39.56
C PRO A 36 50.69 -16.16 38.05
N PRO A 37 49.89 -16.99 37.36
CA PRO A 37 50.13 -17.30 35.96
C PRO A 37 50.29 -15.99 35.18
N THR A 38 51.39 -15.87 34.45
CA THR A 38 51.67 -14.69 33.63
C THR A 38 50.93 -14.72 32.30
N SER A 39 50.33 -15.87 31.94
CA SER A 39 49.57 -16.13 30.72
C SER A 39 48.40 -17.05 31.06
N PHE A 40 47.24 -16.81 30.45
CA PHE A 40 46.01 -17.59 30.59
C PHE A 40 45.65 -18.20 29.24
N ASP A 41 45.32 -19.49 29.25
CA ASP A 41 44.79 -20.18 28.08
C ASP A 41 43.31 -19.85 27.88
N HIS A 42 42.95 -19.48 26.66
CA HIS A 42 41.60 -19.17 26.24
C HIS A 42 41.17 -20.08 25.10
N GLN A 43 39.88 -20.41 25.06
CA GLN A 43 39.30 -21.25 24.03
C GLN A 43 37.90 -20.76 23.65
N VAL A 44 37.64 -20.71 22.35
CA VAL A 44 36.29 -20.54 21.79
C VAL A 44 36.02 -21.69 20.82
N ILE A 45 34.89 -22.37 21.02
CA ILE A 45 34.38 -23.40 20.12
C ILE A 45 33.02 -22.92 19.61
N GLY A 46 32.84 -22.97 18.30
CA GLY A 46 31.71 -22.30 17.68
C GLY A 46 31.26 -22.85 16.32
N THR A 47 30.29 -22.15 15.74
CA THR A 47 29.76 -22.41 14.40
C THR A 47 29.48 -21.11 13.65
N VAL A 48 29.78 -21.09 12.36
CA VAL A 48 29.41 -20.01 11.41
C VAL A 48 28.25 -20.48 10.55
N VAL A 49 27.13 -19.76 10.61
CA VAL A 49 25.86 -20.14 9.97
C VAL A 49 25.22 -18.93 9.29
N TYR A 50 24.96 -19.03 7.99
CA TYR A 50 24.17 -18.08 7.21
C TYR A 50 23.59 -18.81 5.99
N GLN A 51 22.26 -18.96 5.92
CA GLN A 51 21.61 -19.78 4.88
C GLN A 51 22.33 -21.14 4.69
N GLY A 52 22.68 -21.77 5.82
CA GLY A 52 23.44 -23.01 5.88
C GLY A 52 24.73 -22.86 6.68
N ALA A 53 25.47 -23.96 6.79
CA ALA A 53 26.81 -23.92 7.35
C ALA A 53 27.78 -23.23 6.37
N ILE A 54 28.61 -22.31 6.88
CA ILE A 54 29.60 -21.63 6.05
C ILE A 54 30.95 -22.32 6.18
N ALA A 55 31.33 -23.07 5.14
CA ALA A 55 32.63 -23.70 5.04
C ALA A 55 33.70 -22.72 4.56
N GLY A 56 34.89 -22.76 5.16
CA GLY A 56 36.03 -21.95 4.73
C GLY A 56 35.98 -20.49 5.15
N ALA A 57 35.04 -20.08 6.02
CA ALA A 57 35.06 -18.76 6.63
C ALA A 57 36.31 -18.60 7.51
N GLU A 58 36.99 -17.46 7.39
CA GLU A 58 37.99 -17.04 8.36
C GLU A 58 37.26 -16.53 9.60
N VAL A 59 37.62 -17.06 10.77
CA VAL A 59 37.04 -16.69 12.04
C VAL A 59 38.13 -16.20 12.97
N CYS A 60 37.96 -15.00 13.55
CA CYS A 60 38.93 -14.41 14.46
C CYS A 60 38.29 -13.93 15.77
N VAL A 61 39.12 -13.84 16.80
CA VAL A 61 38.83 -13.17 18.07
C VAL A 61 39.27 -11.71 17.92
N ASP A 62 38.32 -10.83 17.65
CA ASP A 62 38.54 -9.38 17.54
C ASP A 62 38.74 -8.79 18.94
N LEU A 63 40.01 -8.59 19.30
CA LEU A 63 40.44 -8.13 20.63
C LEU A 63 40.45 -6.61 20.73
N ASN A 64 40.55 -5.91 19.60
CA ASN A 64 40.56 -4.45 19.57
C ASN A 64 39.17 -3.84 19.27
N GLN A 65 38.18 -4.69 18.98
CA GLN A 65 36.78 -4.38 18.72
C GLN A 65 36.60 -3.44 17.51
N ASN A 66 37.42 -3.61 16.47
CA ASN A 66 37.33 -2.85 15.21
C ASN A 66 36.44 -3.51 14.15
N ALA A 67 35.79 -4.62 14.49
CA ALA A 67 34.93 -5.41 13.62
C ALA A 67 35.65 -6.02 12.41
N SER A 68 36.94 -6.32 12.49
CA SER A 68 37.74 -6.90 11.41
C SER A 68 38.60 -8.05 11.93
N CYS A 69 39.05 -8.93 11.03
CA CYS A 69 40.10 -9.89 11.37
C CYS A 69 41.47 -9.30 11.04
N ASP A 70 42.18 -8.86 12.08
CA ASP A 70 43.54 -8.35 11.94
C ASP A 70 44.58 -9.49 11.99
N ASN A 71 45.71 -9.31 11.30
CA ASN A 71 46.75 -10.35 11.20
C ASN A 71 47.37 -10.76 12.55
N ASP A 72 47.27 -9.91 13.56
CA ASP A 72 47.84 -10.13 14.90
C ASP A 72 46.82 -10.77 15.87
N GLU A 73 45.60 -11.05 15.40
CA GLU A 73 44.52 -11.61 16.22
C GLU A 73 44.41 -13.13 16.08
N PRO A 74 44.01 -13.85 17.14
CA PRO A 74 43.79 -15.28 17.07
C PRO A 74 42.71 -15.63 16.03
N SER A 75 43.06 -16.45 15.06
CA SER A 75 42.15 -16.85 13.98
C SER A 75 42.22 -18.33 13.62
N THR A 76 41.21 -18.79 12.91
CA THR A 76 41.07 -20.15 12.38
C THR A 76 40.19 -20.15 11.14
N VAL A 77 40.01 -21.30 10.49
CA VAL A 77 39.11 -21.46 9.34
C VAL A 77 38.03 -22.47 9.69
N ALA A 78 36.77 -22.13 9.42
CA ALA A 78 35.62 -23.00 9.65
C ALA A 78 35.65 -24.24 8.73
N ASP A 79 35.30 -25.40 9.28
CA ASP A 79 35.24 -26.67 8.55
C ASP A 79 34.01 -26.79 7.64
N ALA A 80 33.82 -27.95 7.01
CA ALA A 80 32.71 -28.19 6.08
C ALA A 80 31.32 -28.10 6.73
N GLU A 81 31.24 -28.29 8.05
CA GLU A 81 30.03 -28.15 8.85
C GLU A 81 29.93 -26.75 9.50
N GLY A 82 30.81 -25.81 9.12
CA GLY A 82 30.88 -24.46 9.65
C GLY A 82 31.41 -24.39 11.07
N LYS A 83 31.96 -25.48 11.63
CA LYS A 83 32.49 -25.51 13.00
C LYS A 83 33.90 -24.95 13.02
N TYR A 84 34.27 -24.35 14.15
CA TYR A 84 35.60 -23.82 14.34
C TYR A 84 36.03 -23.91 15.81
N GLN A 85 37.34 -23.86 16.03
CA GLN A 85 37.96 -23.74 17.34
C GLN A 85 39.14 -22.77 17.24
N ILE A 86 39.20 -21.82 18.17
CA ILE A 86 40.33 -20.89 18.35
C ILE A 86 40.84 -21.09 19.76
N ASP A 87 42.12 -21.41 19.88
CA ASP A 87 42.85 -21.47 21.15
C ASP A 87 43.92 -20.37 21.14
N TRP A 88 44.03 -19.60 22.21
CA TRP A 88 45.06 -18.57 22.32
C TRP A 88 45.50 -18.35 23.77
N GLU A 89 46.65 -17.72 23.91
CA GLU A 89 47.21 -17.31 25.20
C GLU A 89 47.12 -15.79 25.36
N SER A 90 46.80 -15.31 26.57
CA SER A 90 46.78 -13.89 26.88
C SER A 90 47.14 -13.62 28.34
N ASP A 91 47.82 -12.50 28.60
CA ASP A 91 48.11 -12.02 29.96
C ASP A 91 46.82 -11.52 30.69
N VAL A 92 45.69 -11.43 29.99
CA VAL A 92 44.38 -11.03 30.53
C VAL A 92 43.53 -12.28 30.80
N GLU A 93 43.08 -12.47 32.04
CA GLU A 93 42.27 -13.63 32.46
C GLU A 93 40.86 -13.65 31.85
N MET A 94 40.28 -12.48 31.59
CA MET A 94 38.97 -12.33 30.95
C MET A 94 39.04 -11.22 29.90
N PRO A 95 39.63 -11.48 28.73
CA PRO A 95 39.67 -10.50 27.65
C PRO A 95 38.25 -10.19 27.20
N VAL A 96 37.97 -8.92 26.89
CA VAL A 96 36.75 -8.53 26.20
C VAL A 96 37.02 -8.63 24.71
N TYR A 97 36.20 -9.39 23.99
CA TYR A 97 36.36 -9.58 22.55
C TYR A 97 35.02 -9.67 21.84
N GLU A 98 35.09 -9.52 20.52
CA GLU A 98 34.03 -9.85 19.59
C GLU A 98 34.52 -11.03 18.72
N LEU A 99 33.58 -11.77 18.13
CA LEU A 99 33.90 -12.80 17.16
C LEU A 99 33.51 -12.27 15.79
N VAL A 100 34.41 -12.39 14.82
CA VAL A 100 34.14 -11.99 13.43
C VAL A 100 34.35 -13.22 12.54
N ALA A 101 33.42 -13.45 11.62
CA ALA A 101 33.60 -14.37 10.50
C ALA A 101 33.53 -13.62 9.19
N SER A 102 34.46 -13.90 8.28
CA SER A 102 34.50 -13.37 6.92
C SER A 102 34.61 -14.51 5.90
N TRP A 103 33.94 -14.38 4.76
CA TRP A 103 34.02 -15.36 3.67
C TRP A 103 33.70 -14.70 2.32
N GLN A 104 34.00 -15.41 1.23
CA GLN A 104 33.59 -14.98 -0.11
C GLN A 104 32.41 -15.82 -0.60
N GLN A 105 31.40 -15.17 -1.17
CA GLN A 105 30.33 -15.84 -1.89
C GLN A 105 29.86 -15.02 -3.10
N ALA A 106 28.84 -15.52 -3.81
CA ALA A 106 28.20 -14.74 -4.86
C ALA A 106 27.53 -13.52 -4.23
N ALA A 107 27.75 -12.34 -4.84
CA ALA A 107 27.06 -11.12 -4.43
C ALA A 107 25.55 -11.35 -4.48
N GLU A 108 24.87 -11.08 -3.37
CA GLU A 108 23.41 -11.09 -3.36
C GLU A 108 22.92 -9.84 -4.08
N ALA A 109 22.04 -10.02 -5.07
CA ALA A 109 21.29 -8.93 -5.66
C ALA A 109 20.24 -8.45 -4.66
N SER A 110 20.66 -7.69 -3.65
CA SER A 110 19.73 -6.95 -2.80
C SER A 110 19.31 -5.71 -3.57
N SER A 111 18.14 -5.74 -4.20
CA SER A 111 17.46 -4.49 -4.53
C SER A 111 17.14 -3.81 -3.21
N LYS A 112 17.99 -2.89 -2.76
CA LYS A 112 17.65 -2.04 -1.63
C LYS A 112 16.40 -1.25 -2.03
N PRO A 113 15.28 -1.32 -1.27
CA PRO A 113 14.18 -0.40 -1.51
C PRO A 113 14.74 1.02 -1.46
N ALA A 114 14.19 1.92 -2.28
CA ALA A 114 14.58 3.32 -2.22
C ALA A 114 14.32 3.83 -0.80
N LEU A 115 15.38 4.31 -0.12
CA LEU A 115 15.26 4.95 1.18
C LEU A 115 14.19 6.03 1.09
N LEU A 116 13.30 6.02 2.07
CA LEU A 116 12.18 6.92 2.09
C LEU A 116 12.65 8.36 2.28
N LYS A 117 12.15 9.24 1.41
CA LYS A 117 12.24 10.69 1.57
C LYS A 117 10.91 11.17 2.16
N ALA A 118 10.75 11.09 3.48
CA ALA A 118 9.58 11.64 4.17
C ALA A 118 9.91 12.23 5.55
N ALA A 119 8.97 13.03 6.05
CA ALA A 119 9.08 13.81 7.29
C ALA A 119 8.82 12.94 8.53
N PHE A 120 9.89 12.40 9.10
CA PHE A 120 9.87 11.83 10.44
C PHE A 120 9.58 12.90 11.50
N ARG A 121 9.03 12.49 12.64
CA ARG A 121 8.92 13.36 13.81
C ARG A 121 10.30 13.83 14.25
N THR A 122 10.54 15.14 14.19
CA THR A 122 11.86 15.73 14.41
C THR A 122 12.44 15.46 15.79
N ASP A 123 11.59 15.34 16.82
CA ASP A 123 12.02 15.06 18.19
C ASP A 123 12.42 13.59 18.43
N LEU A 124 12.07 12.70 17.49
CA LEU A 124 12.43 11.28 17.51
C LEU A 124 13.43 10.91 16.40
N LEU A 125 13.89 11.91 15.63
CA LEU A 125 14.92 11.73 14.63
C LEU A 125 16.29 11.51 15.27
N ASN A 126 17.07 10.64 14.67
CA ASN A 126 18.47 10.53 14.99
C ASN A 126 19.21 11.78 14.51
N ALA A 127 19.66 12.64 15.43
CA ALA A 127 20.35 13.89 15.10
C ALA A 127 21.66 13.70 14.31
N ASN A 128 22.19 12.48 14.26
CA ASN A 128 23.40 12.14 13.51
C ASN A 128 23.13 11.69 12.06
N THR A 129 21.87 11.55 11.63
CA THR A 129 21.54 11.26 10.23
C THR A 129 21.45 12.56 9.43
N SER A 130 22.60 13.08 8.97
CA SER A 130 22.60 14.21 8.05
C SER A 130 21.93 13.82 6.73
N SER A 131 20.92 14.61 6.32
CA SER A 131 20.07 14.42 5.13
C SER A 131 20.77 14.60 3.78
N GLU A 132 22.10 14.62 3.74
CA GLU A 132 22.88 14.81 2.52
C GLU A 132 24.05 13.82 2.48
N GLN A 133 23.99 12.90 1.51
CA GLN A 133 25.12 12.17 0.92
C GLN A 133 26.16 11.63 1.92
N GLY A 134 25.86 10.47 2.48
CA GLY A 134 26.85 9.53 2.97
C GLY A 134 26.19 8.17 3.08
N GLU A 135 26.72 7.16 2.40
CA GLU A 135 26.45 5.76 2.74
C GLU A 135 26.81 5.60 4.23
N SER A 136 25.80 5.72 5.10
CA SER A 136 25.97 5.33 6.51
C SER A 136 26.18 3.82 6.50
N ASP A 137 27.41 3.41 6.82
CA ASP A 137 27.94 2.04 6.89
C ASP A 137 27.31 1.21 8.03
N SER A 138 26.11 1.56 8.46
CA SER A 138 25.37 0.94 9.57
C SER A 138 24.35 -0.10 9.09
N THR A 139 24.00 -0.08 7.80
CA THR A 139 23.27 -1.18 7.15
C THR A 139 24.23 -2.22 6.57
N GLN A 140 25.28 -2.62 7.28
CA GLN A 140 26.16 -3.70 6.80
C GLN A 140 25.29 -4.92 6.53
N THR A 141 25.07 -5.19 5.24
CA THR A 141 24.43 -6.41 4.79
C THR A 141 25.38 -7.53 5.11
N ILE A 142 24.86 -8.68 5.53
CA ILE A 142 25.72 -9.84 5.80
C ILE A 142 26.56 -10.16 4.57
N ILE A 143 26.04 -9.94 3.36
CA ILE A 143 26.75 -10.06 2.10
C ILE A 143 26.86 -8.68 1.44
N SER A 144 28.07 -8.24 1.10
CA SER A 144 28.32 -6.99 0.39
C SER A 144 27.98 -7.11 -1.11
N THR A 145 27.91 -5.98 -1.81
CA THR A 145 27.74 -5.95 -3.28
C THR A 145 28.92 -6.58 -4.02
N GLU A 146 30.06 -6.74 -3.35
CA GLU A 146 31.27 -7.38 -3.86
C GLU A 146 31.31 -8.88 -3.52
N GLY A 147 30.29 -9.39 -2.82
CA GLY A 147 30.18 -10.80 -2.43
C GLY A 147 30.97 -11.16 -1.17
N GLU A 148 31.43 -10.17 -0.41
CA GLU A 148 32.09 -10.39 0.87
C GLU A 148 31.04 -10.62 1.96
N GLY A 149 31.08 -11.79 2.57
CA GLY A 149 30.24 -12.18 3.69
C GLY A 149 30.88 -11.80 5.03
N LYS A 150 30.09 -11.25 5.96
CA LYS A 150 30.54 -10.85 7.29
C LYS A 150 29.49 -11.13 8.36
N LEU A 151 29.91 -11.80 9.43
CA LEU A 151 29.12 -11.98 10.65
C LEU A 151 29.95 -11.53 11.86
N ILE A 152 29.27 -10.96 12.84
CA ILE A 152 29.89 -10.51 14.09
C ILE A 152 29.03 -11.00 15.25
N ALA A 153 29.65 -11.38 16.37
CA ALA A 153 28.94 -11.76 17.57
C ALA A 153 29.64 -11.23 18.81
N LEU A 154 28.85 -10.84 19.81
CA LEU A 154 29.37 -10.56 21.14
C LEU A 154 29.85 -11.86 21.80
N GLN A 155 30.91 -11.77 22.62
CA GLN A 155 31.50 -12.93 23.32
C GLN A 155 30.52 -13.78 24.13
N GLU A 156 29.40 -13.19 24.59
CA GLU A 156 28.45 -13.90 25.46
C GLU A 156 27.69 -15.03 24.74
N HIS A 157 27.79 -15.12 23.40
CA HIS A 157 27.13 -16.17 22.62
C HIS A 157 27.92 -17.47 22.50
N GLY A 158 29.09 -17.56 23.15
CA GLY A 158 29.87 -18.79 23.27
C GLY A 158 30.13 -19.45 21.91
N GLY A 159 30.69 -18.67 20.96
CA GLY A 159 31.11 -19.14 19.65
C GLY A 159 30.03 -19.20 18.56
N ALA A 160 28.79 -18.78 18.82
CA ALA A 160 27.78 -18.74 17.76
C ALA A 160 27.96 -17.49 16.88
N LEU A 161 28.13 -17.70 15.57
CA LEU A 161 28.15 -16.65 14.55
C LEU A 161 27.02 -16.90 13.55
N ASN A 162 25.98 -16.07 13.59
CA ASN A 162 24.79 -16.20 12.73
C ASN A 162 24.05 -14.85 12.58
N PRO A 163 23.00 -14.76 11.75
CA PRO A 163 22.26 -13.51 11.55
C PRO A 163 21.73 -12.86 12.83
N MET A 164 21.32 -13.66 13.82
CA MET A 164 20.72 -13.12 15.05
C MET A 164 21.78 -12.51 15.97
N THR A 165 22.96 -13.14 16.07
CA THR A 165 24.08 -12.57 16.83
C THR A 165 24.62 -11.31 16.15
N HIS A 166 24.63 -11.28 14.81
CA HIS A 166 25.05 -10.12 14.05
C HIS A 166 24.06 -8.96 14.17
N LEU A 167 22.76 -9.23 14.14
CA LEU A 167 21.74 -8.21 14.35
C LEU A 167 21.86 -7.59 15.75
N GLU A 168 22.01 -8.40 16.81
CA GLU A 168 22.23 -7.86 18.16
C GLU A 168 23.51 -7.02 18.22
N TYR A 169 24.60 -7.48 17.61
CA TYR A 169 25.82 -6.70 17.52
C TYR A 169 25.58 -5.32 16.89
N GLN A 170 24.88 -5.26 15.75
CA GLN A 170 24.53 -3.99 15.09
C GLN A 170 23.72 -3.06 16.02
N ARG A 171 22.73 -3.58 16.73
CA ARG A 171 21.92 -2.79 17.68
C ARG A 171 22.77 -2.28 18.85
N VAL A 172 23.63 -3.13 19.42
CA VAL A 172 24.51 -2.75 20.53
C VAL A 172 25.53 -1.70 20.10
N ALA A 173 26.13 -1.84 18.91
CA ALA A 173 27.03 -0.85 18.34
C ALA A 173 26.34 0.51 18.19
N ARG A 174 25.10 0.53 17.68
CA ARG A 174 24.29 1.74 17.54
C ARG A 174 23.94 2.37 18.89
N MET A 175 23.57 1.58 19.89
CA MET A 175 23.30 2.07 21.25
C MET A 175 24.56 2.66 21.90
N ARG A 176 25.72 2.02 21.74
CA ARG A 176 27.02 2.53 22.21
C ARG A 176 27.36 3.87 21.53
N ALA A 177 27.20 3.96 20.22
CA ALA A 177 27.42 5.18 19.45
C ALA A 177 26.48 6.33 19.89
N ALA A 178 25.25 6.00 20.29
CA ALA A 178 24.29 6.95 20.86
C ALA A 178 24.58 7.34 22.33
N GLY A 179 25.62 6.78 22.97
CA GLY A 179 25.96 7.06 24.37
C GLY A 179 25.03 6.40 25.39
N THR A 180 24.29 5.36 24.98
CA THR A 180 23.39 4.60 25.85
C THR A 180 24.17 3.92 26.99
N THR A 181 23.63 3.94 28.21
CA THR A 181 24.33 3.35 29.36
C THR A 181 24.39 1.82 29.26
N SER A 182 25.40 1.20 29.87
CA SER A 182 25.53 -0.27 29.86
C SER A 182 24.32 -0.99 30.48
N LEU A 183 23.65 -0.37 31.46
CA LEU A 183 22.44 -0.92 32.08
C LEU A 183 21.26 -0.88 31.12
N ASP A 184 21.10 0.22 30.40
CA ASP A 184 20.03 0.37 29.40
C ASP A 184 20.29 -0.55 28.21
N ILE A 185 21.54 -0.69 27.76
CA ILE A 185 21.93 -1.66 26.73
C ILE A 185 21.54 -3.08 27.16
N ALA A 186 21.84 -3.50 28.39
CA ALA A 186 21.45 -4.82 28.88
C ALA A 186 19.92 -5.04 28.89
N THR A 187 19.16 -3.99 29.24
CA THR A 187 17.70 -4.02 29.21
C THR A 187 17.17 -4.15 27.78
N GLN A 188 17.69 -3.34 26.85
CA GLN A 188 17.33 -3.37 25.44
C GLN A 188 17.71 -4.70 24.77
N ARG A 189 18.87 -5.27 25.10
CA ARG A 189 19.26 -6.62 24.63
C ARG A 189 18.26 -7.70 25.07
N THR A 190 17.74 -7.60 26.29
CA THR A 190 16.71 -8.54 26.77
C THR A 190 15.40 -8.39 26.00
N LEU A 191 15.01 -7.14 25.69
CA LEU A 191 13.83 -6.86 24.88
C LEU A 191 14.00 -7.38 23.44
N LEU A 192 15.15 -7.11 22.83
CA LEU A 192 15.49 -7.60 21.50
C LEU A 192 15.43 -9.13 21.44
N ALA A 193 15.99 -9.83 22.42
CA ALA A 193 15.92 -11.30 22.46
C ALA A 193 14.47 -11.81 22.44
N ALA A 194 13.55 -11.17 23.19
CA ALA A 194 12.14 -11.53 23.20
C ALA A 194 11.45 -11.22 21.85
N MET A 195 11.77 -10.09 21.23
CA MET A 195 11.29 -9.73 19.90
C MET A 195 11.77 -10.74 18.85
N LEU A 196 13.05 -11.12 18.84
CA LEU A 196 13.60 -12.08 17.88
C LEU A 196 12.96 -13.47 18.00
N LEU A 197 12.68 -13.94 19.21
CA LEU A 197 11.92 -15.19 19.40
C LEU A 197 10.51 -15.09 18.81
N THR A 198 9.87 -13.94 18.98
CA THR A 198 8.54 -13.66 18.41
C THR A 198 8.63 -13.61 16.89
N ILE A 199 9.44 -12.71 16.31
CA ILE A 199 9.61 -12.48 14.88
C ILE A 199 9.89 -13.80 14.14
N TYR A 200 10.85 -14.59 14.61
CA TYR A 200 11.27 -15.82 13.93
C TYR A 200 10.52 -17.08 14.36
N GLU A 201 9.51 -16.96 15.25
CA GLU A 201 8.68 -18.08 15.75
C GLU A 201 9.51 -19.20 16.38
N ARG A 202 10.42 -18.83 17.29
CA ARG A 202 11.37 -19.76 17.91
C ARG A 202 11.18 -19.80 19.42
N GLU A 203 11.56 -20.94 20.00
CA GLU A 203 11.67 -21.11 21.45
C GLU A 203 13.14 -21.15 21.87
N GLY A 204 13.40 -20.81 23.14
CA GLY A 204 14.74 -20.91 23.73
C GLY A 204 15.59 -19.66 23.51
N ASN A 205 16.84 -19.85 23.07
CA ASN A 205 17.78 -18.76 22.86
C ASN A 205 17.76 -18.33 21.38
N PRO A 206 17.35 -17.08 21.05
CA PRO A 206 17.26 -16.63 19.66
C PRO A 206 18.62 -16.63 18.94
N TYR A 207 19.72 -16.50 19.70
CA TYR A 207 21.09 -16.40 19.20
C TYR A 207 21.74 -17.76 18.91
N LYS A 208 21.09 -18.88 19.23
CA LYS A 208 21.53 -20.22 18.85
C LYS A 208 20.77 -20.67 17.62
N LEU A 209 21.36 -20.54 16.43
CA LEU A 209 20.76 -20.92 15.14
C LEU A 209 21.56 -22.05 14.50
N SER A 210 20.90 -23.16 14.14
CA SER A 210 21.57 -24.25 13.39
C SER A 210 21.62 -23.97 11.89
N ALA A 211 22.49 -24.68 11.18
CA ALA A 211 22.59 -24.60 9.72
C ALA A 211 21.22 -24.88 9.05
N GLU A 212 20.53 -25.93 9.49
CA GLU A 212 19.22 -26.33 8.98
C GLU A 212 18.16 -25.26 9.25
N GLN A 213 18.15 -24.67 10.45
CA GLN A 213 17.21 -23.61 10.80
C GLN A 213 17.44 -22.34 9.96
N SER A 214 18.70 -21.98 9.70
CA SER A 214 19.03 -20.82 8.87
C SER A 214 18.68 -20.99 7.39
N LEU A 215 18.54 -22.24 6.94
CA LEU A 215 18.12 -22.63 5.58
C LEU A 215 16.62 -22.79 5.43
N ALA A 216 15.87 -22.84 6.53
CA ALA A 216 14.43 -23.06 6.49
C ALA A 216 13.75 -21.91 5.71
N PRO A 217 12.85 -22.21 4.75
CA PRO A 217 12.16 -21.18 3.97
C PRO A 217 11.51 -20.11 4.86
N GLU A 218 10.88 -20.52 5.96
CA GLU A 218 10.22 -19.60 6.89
C GLU A 218 11.22 -18.62 7.54
N PHE A 219 12.43 -19.08 7.84
CA PHE A 219 13.48 -18.22 8.39
C PHE A 219 14.00 -17.24 7.33
N VAL A 220 14.28 -17.75 6.12
CA VAL A 220 14.80 -16.94 5.01
C VAL A 220 13.81 -15.84 4.62
N ASP A 221 12.52 -16.18 4.45
CA ASP A 221 11.46 -15.22 4.12
C ASP A 221 11.31 -14.15 5.21
N THR A 222 11.30 -14.57 6.48
CA THR A 222 11.21 -13.64 7.62
C THR A 222 12.43 -12.73 7.70
N TYR A 223 13.62 -13.28 7.44
CA TYR A 223 14.85 -12.51 7.40
C TYR A 223 14.84 -11.49 6.25
N GLN A 224 14.37 -11.85 5.06
CA GLN A 224 14.22 -10.93 3.93
C GLN A 224 13.25 -9.79 4.24
N LEU A 225 12.09 -10.10 4.84
CA LEU A 225 11.13 -9.08 5.30
C LEU A 225 11.75 -8.14 6.32
N HIS A 226 12.45 -8.68 7.32
CA HIS A 226 13.09 -7.88 8.35
C HIS A 226 14.15 -6.94 7.77
N ARG A 227 15.02 -7.45 6.89
CA ARG A 227 16.03 -6.64 6.16
C ARG A 227 15.39 -5.57 5.28
N HIS A 228 14.25 -5.88 4.65
CA HIS A 228 13.52 -4.89 3.86
C HIS A 228 12.99 -3.75 4.74
N LEU A 229 12.41 -4.06 5.90
CA LEU A 229 11.98 -3.05 6.87
C LEU A 229 13.14 -2.19 7.38
N GLU A 230 14.30 -2.81 7.69
CA GLU A 230 15.51 -2.07 8.07
C GLU A 230 15.97 -1.13 6.95
N ALA A 231 15.95 -1.59 5.69
CA ALA A 231 16.32 -0.75 4.55
C ALA A 231 15.29 0.35 4.27
N LEU A 232 14.01 0.08 4.51
CA LEU A 232 12.90 1.01 4.31
C LEU A 232 12.92 2.15 5.34
N ILE A 233 13.14 1.82 6.62
CA ILE A 233 13.17 2.78 7.74
C ILE A 233 14.55 3.42 7.90
N GLY A 234 15.62 2.69 7.54
CA GLY A 234 17.00 3.11 7.75
C GLY A 234 17.32 3.42 9.21
N GLU A 235 18.23 4.36 9.43
CA GLU A 235 18.63 4.82 10.77
C GLU A 235 17.90 6.08 11.23
N GLN A 236 16.76 6.40 10.61
CA GLN A 236 16.07 7.67 10.80
C GLN A 236 15.51 7.82 12.22
N LEU A 237 15.10 6.72 12.85
CA LEU A 237 14.54 6.69 14.21
C LEU A 237 15.64 6.62 15.28
N SER A 238 15.48 7.44 16.33
CA SER A 238 16.34 7.45 17.52
C SER A 238 16.22 6.18 18.37
N ASP A 239 15.05 5.55 18.37
CA ASP A 239 14.87 4.25 18.99
C ASP A 239 15.54 3.17 18.13
N VAL A 240 16.53 2.51 18.73
CA VAL A 240 17.36 1.51 18.06
C VAL A 240 16.58 0.23 17.75
N LEU A 241 15.53 -0.10 18.53
CA LEU A 241 14.72 -1.31 18.35
C LEU A 241 13.41 -1.07 17.60
N ALA A 242 13.15 0.14 17.11
CA ALA A 242 11.90 0.46 16.43
C ALA A 242 11.61 -0.48 15.24
N VAL A 243 12.62 -0.83 14.44
CA VAL A 243 12.43 -1.75 13.32
C VAL A 243 12.03 -3.15 13.79
N ASP A 244 12.67 -3.64 14.85
CA ASP A 244 12.39 -4.95 15.43
C ASP A 244 10.97 -5.00 16.03
N ASP A 245 10.54 -3.92 16.68
CA ASP A 245 9.19 -3.76 17.22
C ASP A 245 8.13 -3.77 16.09
N ILE A 246 8.35 -2.98 15.04
CA ILE A 246 7.46 -2.94 13.87
C ILE A 246 7.41 -4.29 13.16
N MET A 247 8.55 -4.96 12.99
CA MET A 247 8.60 -6.30 12.41
C MET A 247 7.82 -7.31 13.26
N SER A 248 7.99 -7.28 14.58
CA SER A 248 7.26 -8.14 15.53
C SER A 248 5.73 -8.00 15.40
N MET A 249 5.24 -6.78 15.17
CA MET A 249 3.82 -6.50 15.01
C MET A 249 3.25 -6.82 13.63
N THR A 250 4.04 -6.62 12.58
CA THR A 250 3.55 -6.64 11.18
C THR A 250 3.90 -7.91 10.43
N ARG A 251 4.74 -8.80 10.99
CA ARG A 251 5.23 -10.03 10.34
C ARG A 251 4.14 -10.84 9.65
N ASP A 252 3.06 -11.17 10.35
CA ASP A 252 2.02 -12.05 9.78
C ASP A 252 1.27 -11.37 8.64
N GLN A 253 1.08 -10.05 8.74
CA GLN A 253 0.46 -9.26 7.67
C GLN A 253 1.40 -9.14 6.46
N LEU A 254 2.70 -8.96 6.69
CA LEU A 254 3.72 -8.96 5.62
C LEU A 254 3.78 -10.31 4.91
N ARG A 255 3.77 -11.42 5.65
CA ARG A 255 3.72 -12.77 5.07
C ARG A 255 2.44 -12.97 4.25
N ALA A 256 1.29 -12.52 4.75
CA ALA A 256 0.04 -12.60 4.00
C ALA A 256 0.06 -11.77 2.72
N LEU A 257 0.74 -10.61 2.70
CA LEU A 257 0.93 -9.80 1.49
C LEU A 257 1.78 -10.53 0.43
N VAL A 258 2.86 -11.18 0.86
CA VAL A 258 3.69 -12.01 -0.03
C VAL A 258 2.89 -13.21 -0.54
N GLU A 259 2.16 -13.91 0.32
CA GLU A 259 1.33 -15.06 -0.10
C GLU A 259 0.27 -14.64 -1.12
N ALA A 260 -0.39 -13.51 -0.90
CA ALA A 260 -1.40 -12.97 -1.80
C ALA A 260 -0.85 -12.52 -3.16
N SER A 261 0.45 -12.19 -3.26
CA SER A 261 1.07 -11.81 -4.53
C SER A 261 1.31 -13.01 -5.46
N GLY A 262 1.41 -14.22 -4.90
CA GLY A 262 1.74 -15.44 -5.65
C GLY A 262 3.18 -15.49 -6.17
N THR A 263 4.06 -14.60 -5.70
CA THR A 263 5.49 -14.55 -6.07
C THR A 263 6.37 -14.89 -4.87
N SER A 264 7.67 -15.10 -5.09
CA SER A 264 8.62 -15.23 -3.97
C SER A 264 8.72 -13.93 -3.15
N THR A 265 9.11 -14.04 -1.88
CA THR A 265 9.37 -12.88 -1.00
C THR A 265 10.34 -11.89 -1.65
N GLN A 266 11.44 -12.39 -2.20
CA GLN A 266 12.44 -11.57 -2.88
C GLN A 266 11.85 -10.81 -4.08
N GLU A 267 11.10 -11.49 -4.96
CA GLU A 267 10.48 -10.89 -6.14
C GLU A 267 9.41 -9.86 -5.76
N TYR A 268 8.58 -10.17 -4.77
CA TYR A 268 7.56 -9.27 -4.27
C TYR A 268 8.18 -7.98 -3.73
N LEU A 269 9.17 -8.09 -2.84
CA LEU A 269 9.82 -6.94 -2.22
C LEU A 269 10.66 -6.12 -3.22
N ALA A 270 11.23 -6.77 -4.24
CA ALA A 270 11.95 -6.09 -5.32
C ALA A 270 11.05 -5.17 -6.17
N SER A 271 9.74 -5.40 -6.17
CA SER A 271 8.76 -4.52 -6.82
C SER A 271 8.42 -3.25 -6.03
N ASP A 272 8.94 -3.13 -4.79
CA ASP A 272 8.66 -2.04 -3.85
C ASP A 272 7.15 -1.78 -3.64
N PRO A 273 6.42 -2.79 -3.13
CA PRO A 273 4.97 -2.79 -3.15
C PRO A 273 4.39 -1.77 -2.16
N MET A 274 3.48 -0.93 -2.64
CA MET A 274 2.81 0.09 -1.83
C MET A 274 2.07 -0.51 -0.61
N ALA A 275 1.56 -1.74 -0.72
CA ALA A 275 0.91 -2.43 0.39
C ALA A 275 1.84 -2.64 1.60
N VAL A 276 3.13 -2.92 1.37
CA VAL A 276 4.13 -3.00 2.45
C VAL A 276 4.35 -1.62 3.07
N ARG A 277 4.41 -0.58 2.24
CA ARG A 277 4.56 0.81 2.69
C ARG A 277 3.39 1.27 3.55
N PHE A 278 2.15 0.99 3.15
CA PHE A 278 0.95 1.25 3.96
C PHE A 278 1.04 0.56 5.32
N LEU A 279 1.35 -0.75 5.32
CA LEU A 279 1.43 -1.54 6.54
C LEU A 279 2.48 -0.99 7.51
N VAL A 280 3.70 -0.72 7.03
CA VAL A 280 4.79 -0.18 7.85
C VAL A 280 4.47 1.23 8.31
N SER A 281 3.94 2.10 7.44
CA SER A 281 3.54 3.47 7.78
C SER A 281 2.49 3.49 8.89
N ASN A 282 1.44 2.68 8.75
CA ASN A 282 0.36 2.59 9.72
C ASN A 282 0.85 2.06 11.07
N ALA A 283 1.75 1.07 11.06
CA ALA A 283 2.36 0.55 12.28
C ALA A 283 3.24 1.60 12.98
N LEU A 284 4.03 2.37 12.22
CA LEU A 284 4.86 3.45 12.77
C LEU A 284 4.02 4.59 13.37
N ILE A 285 2.90 4.96 12.72
CA ILE A 285 1.94 5.94 13.26
C ILE A 285 1.32 5.40 14.55
N ALA A 286 0.88 4.14 14.56
CA ALA A 286 0.24 3.53 15.72
C ALA A 286 1.17 3.44 16.94
N GLN A 287 2.47 3.23 16.72
CA GLN A 287 3.49 3.26 17.77
C GLN A 287 3.99 4.68 18.12
N GLY A 288 3.52 5.72 17.40
CA GLY A 288 3.86 7.11 17.67
C GLY A 288 5.28 7.51 17.24
N TYR A 289 5.93 6.70 16.39
CA TYR A 289 7.23 7.02 15.80
C TYR A 289 7.12 8.14 14.76
N ILE A 290 5.98 8.25 14.06
CA ILE A 290 5.68 9.28 13.06
C ILE A 290 4.26 9.82 13.24
N GLU A 291 3.99 11.02 12.74
CA GLU A 291 2.64 11.64 12.73
C GLU A 291 2.01 11.67 11.33
N THR A 292 2.85 11.71 10.30
CA THR A 292 2.44 11.68 8.90
C THR A 292 2.98 10.42 8.24
N PRO A 293 2.39 9.95 7.13
CA PRO A 293 2.88 8.78 6.44
C PRO A 293 4.36 8.88 6.03
N ILE A 294 5.05 7.73 6.02
CA ILE A 294 6.48 7.62 5.64
C ILE A 294 6.76 7.81 4.14
N ASP A 295 5.72 7.92 3.33
CA ASP A 295 5.83 8.07 1.89
C ASP A 295 4.82 9.13 1.44
N GLU A 296 5.29 10.09 0.64
CA GLU A 296 4.47 11.16 0.09
C GLU A 296 3.33 10.65 -0.81
N LYS A 297 3.43 9.42 -1.32
CA LYS A 297 2.40 8.74 -2.11
C LYS A 297 1.25 8.20 -1.26
N ILE A 298 1.41 8.12 0.06
CA ILE A 298 0.36 7.68 0.98
C ILE A 298 -0.50 8.89 1.38
N MET A 299 -1.82 8.70 1.36
CA MET A 299 -2.79 9.72 1.79
C MET A 299 -2.67 9.98 3.29
N SER A 300 -2.49 11.24 3.66
CA SER A 300 -2.57 11.76 5.03
C SER A 300 -3.97 12.30 5.35
N ASP A 301 -4.22 12.64 6.61
CA ASP A 301 -5.47 13.29 7.03
C ASP A 301 -5.74 14.60 6.27
N ALA A 302 -4.68 15.37 5.97
CA ALA A 302 -4.79 16.60 5.19
C ALA A 302 -5.19 16.33 3.74
N ASP A 303 -4.67 15.25 3.14
CA ASP A 303 -5.05 14.85 1.78
C ASP A 303 -6.51 14.40 1.74
N TRP A 304 -6.96 13.63 2.73
CA TRP A 304 -8.36 13.21 2.85
C TRP A 304 -9.30 14.39 3.09
N GLN A 305 -8.86 15.45 3.80
CA GLN A 305 -9.62 16.70 3.90
C GLN A 305 -9.77 17.39 2.54
N VAL A 306 -8.72 17.40 1.70
CA VAL A 306 -8.82 17.93 0.33
C VAL A 306 -9.84 17.12 -0.48
N ILE A 307 -9.76 15.78 -0.44
CA ILE A 307 -10.74 14.91 -1.12
C ILE A 307 -12.16 15.17 -0.59
N ASN A 308 -12.36 15.27 0.71
CA ASN A 308 -13.68 15.56 1.26
C ASN A 308 -14.25 16.88 0.71
N ASN A 309 -13.45 17.94 0.71
CA ASN A 309 -13.90 19.28 0.33
C ASN A 309 -14.06 19.50 -1.18
N HIS A 310 -13.31 18.77 -2.00
CA HIS A 310 -13.23 19.01 -3.46
C HIS A 310 -13.74 17.85 -4.32
N PHE A 311 -13.99 16.69 -3.72
CA PHE A 311 -14.49 15.50 -4.41
C PHE A 311 -15.86 15.05 -3.88
N LEU A 312 -16.10 15.06 -2.56
CA LEU A 312 -17.30 14.46 -1.95
C LEU A 312 -18.43 15.44 -1.60
N GLU A 313 -18.13 16.65 -1.14
CA GLU A 313 -19.19 17.58 -0.68
C GLU A 313 -19.98 18.20 -1.84
N ASP A 314 -21.26 17.85 -1.94
CA ASP A 314 -22.22 18.34 -2.95
C ASP A 314 -22.42 19.87 -2.93
N ASP A 315 -22.13 20.51 -1.79
CA ASP A 315 -22.32 21.96 -1.57
C ASP A 315 -21.05 22.80 -1.84
N GLN A 316 -19.90 22.17 -2.13
CA GLN A 316 -18.60 22.83 -2.33
C GLN A 316 -18.09 22.72 -3.77
N LEU A 317 -17.04 23.50 -4.07
CA LEU A 317 -16.48 23.63 -5.41
C LEU A 317 -15.77 22.32 -5.83
N HIS A 318 -16.50 21.39 -6.46
CA HIS A 318 -15.88 20.20 -7.06
C HIS A 318 -14.74 20.64 -7.97
N SER A 319 -13.57 20.05 -7.76
CA SER A 319 -12.34 20.40 -8.48
C SER A 319 -11.82 19.16 -9.17
N ASN A 320 -12.54 18.74 -10.20
CA ASN A 320 -12.26 17.51 -10.92
C ASN A 320 -12.00 17.76 -12.39
N PHE A 321 -10.98 17.10 -12.93
CA PHE A 321 -10.69 17.09 -14.35
C PHE A 321 -10.71 15.65 -14.85
N THR A 322 -11.46 15.40 -15.92
CA THR A 322 -11.42 14.11 -16.61
C THR A 322 -10.95 14.30 -18.04
N LEU A 323 -10.16 13.37 -18.54
CA LEU A 323 -9.73 13.32 -19.94
C LEU A 323 -9.80 11.88 -20.43
N ALA A 324 -10.66 11.66 -21.43
CA ALA A 324 -10.83 10.41 -22.11
C ALA A 324 -9.64 10.11 -23.03
N PRO A 325 -9.37 8.83 -23.35
CA PRO A 325 -8.38 8.46 -24.35
C PRO A 325 -8.77 8.94 -25.77
N ALA A 326 -7.81 8.90 -26.69
CA ALA A 326 -8.01 9.31 -28.09
C ALA A 326 -9.09 8.48 -28.82
N THR A 327 -9.28 7.22 -28.43
CA THR A 327 -10.35 6.34 -28.93
C THR A 327 -11.75 6.87 -28.60
N LEU A 328 -11.87 7.67 -27.54
CA LEU A 328 -13.10 8.35 -27.11
C LEU A 328 -13.02 9.86 -27.39
N GLN A 329 -12.38 10.23 -28.50
CA GLN A 329 -12.26 11.60 -29.01
C GLN A 329 -11.59 12.59 -28.05
N SER A 330 -10.84 12.09 -27.06
CA SER A 330 -10.23 12.93 -26.02
C SER A 330 -11.24 13.91 -25.39
N LEU A 331 -12.47 13.44 -25.15
CA LEU A 331 -13.47 14.21 -24.40
C LEU A 331 -12.88 14.57 -23.04
N PHE A 332 -13.03 15.82 -22.62
CA PHE A 332 -12.59 16.26 -21.30
C PHE A 332 -13.66 17.08 -20.61
N THR A 333 -13.66 16.99 -19.28
CA THR A 333 -14.49 17.82 -18.41
C THR A 333 -13.63 18.48 -17.35
N LEU A 334 -14.00 19.69 -16.98
CA LEU A 334 -13.49 20.37 -15.78
C LEU A 334 -14.71 20.86 -14.99
N THR A 335 -14.92 20.32 -13.80
CA THR A 335 -15.76 20.95 -12.79
C THR A 335 -14.88 21.86 -11.95
N TYR A 336 -15.32 23.10 -11.80
CA TYR A 336 -14.55 24.12 -11.09
C TYR A 336 -15.49 25.23 -10.63
N GLY A 337 -15.30 25.70 -9.40
CA GLY A 337 -16.18 26.72 -8.87
C GLY A 337 -17.57 26.14 -8.60
N THR A 338 -18.63 26.71 -9.16
CA THR A 338 -20.02 26.31 -8.89
C THR A 338 -20.31 24.88 -9.37
N PRO A 339 -20.98 24.01 -8.57
CA PRO A 339 -21.32 22.64 -8.95
C PRO A 339 -22.03 22.52 -10.31
N ASP A 340 -22.87 23.50 -10.62
CA ASP A 340 -23.69 23.51 -11.84
C ASP A 340 -22.92 23.90 -13.11
N LEU A 341 -21.66 24.34 -12.99
CA LEU A 341 -20.84 24.77 -14.12
C LEU A 341 -19.78 23.72 -14.44
N THR A 342 -19.89 23.14 -15.63
CA THR A 342 -18.89 22.20 -16.15
C THR A 342 -18.33 22.71 -17.47
N PHE A 343 -17.01 22.87 -17.57
CA PHE A 343 -16.38 23.06 -18.87
C PHE A 343 -16.29 21.71 -19.56
N VAL A 344 -16.93 21.58 -20.72
CA VAL A 344 -16.91 20.35 -21.53
C VAL A 344 -16.25 20.65 -22.86
N GLY A 345 -15.33 19.77 -23.28
CA GLY A 345 -14.66 19.92 -24.56
C GLY A 345 -14.17 18.60 -25.14
N SER A 346 -13.69 18.65 -26.37
CA SER A 346 -13.11 17.50 -27.08
C SER A 346 -11.98 17.94 -27.99
N ILE A 347 -11.16 16.98 -28.41
CA ILE A 347 -10.04 17.22 -29.31
C ILE A 347 -10.30 16.50 -30.63
N VAL A 348 -10.44 17.28 -31.69
CA VAL A 348 -10.69 16.77 -33.04
C VAL A 348 -9.59 17.28 -33.95
N GLU A 349 -8.83 16.37 -34.56
CA GLU A 349 -7.71 16.68 -35.45
C GLU A 349 -6.67 17.65 -34.83
N GLY A 350 -6.40 17.48 -33.53
CA GLY A 350 -5.44 18.31 -32.78
C GLY A 350 -5.95 19.71 -32.41
N LYS A 351 -7.22 20.02 -32.70
CA LYS A 351 -7.89 21.26 -32.28
C LYS A 351 -8.77 21.00 -31.08
N VAL A 352 -8.73 21.92 -30.13
CA VAL A 352 -9.51 21.88 -28.90
C VAL A 352 -10.79 22.66 -29.10
N ASN A 353 -11.93 21.98 -28.95
CA ASN A 353 -13.24 22.61 -28.90
C ASN A 353 -13.76 22.50 -27.48
N GLY A 354 -14.47 23.52 -27.00
CA GLY A 354 -15.08 23.45 -25.67
C GLY A 354 -15.94 24.64 -25.34
N ARG A 355 -16.78 24.46 -24.33
CA ARG A 355 -17.69 25.48 -23.79
C ARG A 355 -18.00 25.19 -22.34
N VAL A 356 -18.47 26.21 -21.62
CA VAL A 356 -19.09 26.02 -20.31
C VAL A 356 -20.53 25.56 -20.53
N PHE A 357 -20.89 24.46 -19.87
CA PHE A 357 -22.25 23.97 -19.70
C PHE A 357 -22.73 24.43 -18.31
N ASP A 358 -23.97 24.90 -18.25
CA ASP A 358 -24.61 25.46 -17.06
C ASP A 358 -25.91 24.70 -16.80
N ASP A 359 -25.92 23.91 -15.73
CA ASP A 359 -27.02 23.00 -15.39
C ASP A 359 -28.00 23.60 -14.37
N ARG A 360 -27.86 24.88 -14.01
CA ARG A 360 -28.76 25.56 -13.05
C ARG A 360 -30.22 25.62 -13.49
N GLU A 361 -30.46 25.50 -14.79
CA GLU A 361 -31.81 25.46 -15.36
C GLU A 361 -32.38 24.03 -15.44
N GLY A 362 -31.59 23.01 -15.10
CA GLY A 362 -32.05 21.63 -14.96
C GLY A 362 -33.02 21.49 -13.79
N THR A 363 -34.16 20.84 -14.01
CA THR A 363 -34.97 20.31 -12.91
C THR A 363 -34.29 19.05 -12.44
N ASP A 364 -33.59 19.10 -11.31
CA ASP A 364 -33.08 17.91 -10.65
C ASP A 364 -34.28 17.03 -10.24
N THR A 365 -34.57 16.02 -11.05
CA THR A 365 -35.63 15.06 -10.75
C THR A 365 -35.01 13.98 -9.89
N PRO A 366 -35.35 13.90 -8.59
CA PRO A 366 -34.67 12.97 -7.69
C PRO A 366 -34.86 11.55 -8.18
N GLU A 367 -33.77 10.80 -8.31
CA GLU A 367 -33.81 9.38 -8.64
C GLU A 367 -33.96 8.54 -7.36
N GLU A 368 -34.73 7.45 -7.45
CA GLU A 368 -34.79 6.41 -6.43
C GLU A 368 -34.17 5.12 -6.97
N CYS A 369 -33.34 4.47 -6.15
CA CYS A 369 -32.61 3.27 -6.53
C CYS A 369 -33.14 2.05 -5.78
N TRP A 370 -33.17 0.90 -6.46
CA TRP A 370 -33.61 -0.35 -5.86
C TRP A 370 -32.59 -0.84 -4.82
N ASN A 371 -33.02 -0.92 -3.57
CA ASN A 371 -32.20 -1.45 -2.49
C ASN A 371 -32.46 -2.95 -2.32
N GLY A 372 -31.46 -3.77 -2.64
CA GLY A 372 -31.56 -5.23 -2.58
C GLY A 372 -31.77 -5.82 -1.18
N GLU A 373 -31.32 -5.14 -0.13
CA GLU A 373 -31.47 -5.58 1.26
C GLU A 373 -32.84 -5.21 1.84
N LEU A 374 -33.28 -3.97 1.58
CA LEU A 374 -34.58 -3.46 2.04
C LEU A 374 -35.74 -3.92 1.13
N LYS A 375 -35.44 -4.38 -0.08
CA LYS A 375 -36.41 -4.79 -1.12
C LYS A 375 -37.43 -3.69 -1.43
N LEU A 376 -36.95 -2.46 -1.57
CA LEU A 376 -37.75 -1.28 -1.91
C LEU A 376 -36.90 -0.23 -2.65
N TRP A 377 -37.57 0.70 -3.33
CA TRP A 377 -36.93 1.86 -3.97
C TRP A 377 -36.63 2.92 -2.91
N VAL A 378 -35.40 3.41 -2.87
CA VAL A 378 -34.87 4.28 -1.81
C VAL A 378 -34.28 5.54 -2.42
N ILE A 379 -34.47 6.66 -1.71
CA ILE A 379 -33.75 7.91 -1.94
C ILE A 379 -32.90 8.22 -0.71
N GLU A 380 -31.78 8.90 -0.92
CA GLU A 380 -30.99 9.45 0.16
C GLU A 380 -31.83 10.38 1.06
N GLY A 381 -31.77 10.15 2.38
CA GLY A 381 -32.59 10.87 3.35
C GLY A 381 -33.96 10.26 3.63
N ASP A 382 -34.35 9.16 2.98
CA ASP A 382 -35.51 8.37 3.40
C ASP A 382 -35.31 7.83 4.83
N LYS A 383 -36.34 7.93 5.66
CA LYS A 383 -36.25 7.65 7.11
C LYS A 383 -35.76 6.23 7.43
N ASP A 384 -36.05 5.28 6.55
CA ASP A 384 -35.74 3.86 6.74
C ASP A 384 -34.40 3.45 6.10
N TYR A 385 -33.70 4.39 5.46
CA TYR A 385 -32.36 4.20 4.92
C TYR A 385 -31.37 5.15 5.61
N GLN A 386 -30.23 4.60 6.01
CA GLN A 386 -29.09 5.40 6.46
C GLN A 386 -27.89 4.92 5.65
N PRO A 387 -27.28 5.79 4.84
CA PRO A 387 -26.09 5.40 4.09
C PRO A 387 -24.98 4.97 5.07
N PRO A 388 -24.26 3.89 4.77
CA PRO A 388 -23.05 3.53 5.51
C PRO A 388 -22.06 4.70 5.56
N GLU A 389 -21.39 4.85 6.70
CA GLU A 389 -20.31 5.83 6.82
C GLU A 389 -19.19 5.55 5.81
N ILE A 390 -18.73 6.61 5.14
CA ILE A 390 -17.59 6.55 4.23
C ILE A 390 -16.34 6.17 5.04
N LYS A 391 -15.61 5.16 4.57
CA LYS A 391 -14.39 4.70 5.22
C LYS A 391 -13.18 5.00 4.36
N PHE A 392 -12.20 5.65 4.94
CA PHE A 392 -10.89 5.86 4.34
C PHE A 392 -9.94 4.80 4.89
N LYS A 393 -9.27 4.08 3.99
CA LYS A 393 -8.24 3.12 4.37
C LYS A 393 -7.12 3.16 3.35
N ASP A 394 -5.90 3.36 3.83
CA ASP A 394 -4.71 3.50 2.97
C ASP A 394 -4.95 4.62 1.94
N ASN A 395 -4.92 4.32 0.64
CA ASN A 395 -5.27 5.26 -0.43
C ASN A 395 -6.66 5.01 -1.04
N THR A 396 -7.55 4.33 -0.32
CA THR A 396 -8.85 3.90 -0.85
C THR A 396 -10.00 4.45 -0.02
N LEU A 397 -10.97 5.03 -0.72
CA LEU A 397 -12.27 5.39 -0.20
C LEU A 397 -13.24 4.24 -0.42
N HIS A 398 -13.95 3.85 0.63
CA HIS A 398 -15.01 2.85 0.59
C HIS A 398 -16.36 3.50 0.94
N THR A 399 -17.33 3.34 0.05
CA THR A 399 -18.70 3.81 0.23
C THR A 399 -19.68 2.84 -0.46
N VAL A 400 -20.95 3.22 -0.59
CA VAL A 400 -21.95 2.52 -1.39
C VAL A 400 -22.58 3.46 -2.40
N TYR A 401 -23.17 2.91 -3.46
CA TYR A 401 -24.00 3.71 -4.36
C TYR A 401 -25.24 4.21 -3.60
N SER A 402 -25.54 5.51 -3.72
CA SER A 402 -26.60 6.16 -2.95
C SER A 402 -27.95 5.43 -3.09
N GLY A 403 -28.65 5.26 -1.98
CA GLY A 403 -29.91 4.50 -1.90
C GLY A 403 -29.75 2.96 -1.90
N THR A 404 -28.54 2.42 -2.10
CA THR A 404 -28.31 0.97 -2.18
C THR A 404 -27.37 0.46 -1.08
N SER A 405 -27.07 -0.84 -1.11
CA SER A 405 -25.95 -1.45 -0.37
C SER A 405 -24.80 -1.90 -1.28
N VAL A 406 -24.82 -1.52 -2.57
CA VAL A 406 -23.81 -1.91 -3.55
C VAL A 406 -22.50 -1.18 -3.25
N PRO A 407 -21.40 -1.89 -2.94
CA PRO A 407 -20.12 -1.25 -2.62
C PRO A 407 -19.54 -0.46 -3.79
N ILE A 408 -19.04 0.73 -3.48
CA ILE A 408 -18.17 1.54 -4.34
C ILE A 408 -16.81 1.68 -3.67
N THR A 409 -15.74 1.42 -4.43
CA THR A 409 -14.37 1.66 -4.00
C THR A 409 -13.68 2.64 -4.95
N ILE A 410 -13.03 3.65 -4.39
CA ILE A 410 -12.29 4.66 -5.17
C ILE A 410 -10.85 4.65 -4.70
N GLU A 411 -9.95 4.23 -5.58
CA GLU A 411 -8.51 4.20 -5.33
C GLU A 411 -7.88 5.49 -5.81
N PHE A 412 -7.11 6.12 -4.92
CA PHE A 412 -6.35 7.34 -5.21
C PHE A 412 -4.86 7.02 -5.41
N THR A 413 -4.28 7.63 -6.43
CA THR A 413 -2.83 7.71 -6.60
C THR A 413 -2.43 9.18 -6.47
N LYS A 414 -1.64 9.48 -5.44
CA LYS A 414 -1.18 10.82 -5.12
C LYS A 414 0.14 11.13 -5.84
N TYR A 415 0.21 12.31 -6.43
CA TYR A 415 1.39 12.83 -7.11
C TYR A 415 1.75 14.23 -6.61
N SER A 416 3.04 14.51 -6.48
CA SER A 416 3.51 15.89 -6.37
C SER A 416 3.25 16.64 -7.69
N GLY A 417 2.63 17.83 -7.62
CA GLY A 417 2.37 18.65 -8.80
C GLY A 417 3.62 19.12 -9.57
N THR A 418 4.79 19.02 -8.95
CA THR A 418 6.09 19.31 -9.58
C THR A 418 6.96 18.06 -9.77
N GLY A 419 6.48 16.88 -9.37
CA GLY A 419 7.23 15.63 -9.38
C GLY A 419 7.41 15.05 -10.79
N GLU A 420 8.48 14.28 -11.00
CA GLU A 420 8.81 13.67 -12.29
C GLU A 420 7.71 12.74 -12.80
N GLU A 421 7.07 11.98 -11.92
CA GLU A 421 5.95 11.08 -12.28
C GLU A 421 4.74 11.84 -12.83
N TRP A 422 4.42 12.99 -12.22
CA TRP A 422 3.34 13.84 -12.71
C TRP A 422 3.67 14.47 -14.06
N GLN A 423 4.90 14.97 -14.23
CA GLN A 423 5.36 15.52 -15.50
C GLN A 423 5.36 14.45 -16.61
N ALA A 424 5.71 13.20 -16.28
CA ALA A 424 5.60 12.08 -17.20
C ALA A 424 4.14 11.85 -17.63
N ILE A 425 3.17 11.88 -16.72
CA ILE A 425 1.74 11.79 -17.06
C ILE A 425 1.33 12.93 -18.00
N LEU A 426 1.66 14.18 -17.66
CA LEU A 426 1.34 15.35 -18.48
C LEU A 426 1.93 15.24 -19.89
N SER A 427 3.12 14.67 -20.04
CA SER A 427 3.77 14.45 -21.35
C SER A 427 3.02 13.47 -22.26
N THR A 428 2.19 12.59 -21.68
CA THR A 428 1.35 11.65 -22.44
C THR A 428 0.00 12.23 -22.83
N THR A 429 -0.38 13.39 -22.26
CA THR A 429 -1.63 14.07 -22.59
C THR A 429 -1.55 14.75 -23.96
N PRO A 430 -2.68 15.01 -24.64
CA PRO A 430 -2.69 15.71 -25.92
C PRO A 430 -1.99 17.08 -25.83
N PRO A 431 -0.95 17.34 -26.65
CA PRO A 431 -0.17 18.59 -26.57
C PRO A 431 -1.01 19.86 -26.79
N ALA A 432 -2.13 19.74 -27.50
CA ALA A 432 -3.05 20.84 -27.77
C ALA A 432 -3.69 21.42 -26.49
N LEU A 433 -3.83 20.62 -25.43
CA LEU A 433 -4.35 21.09 -24.13
C LEU A 433 -3.30 21.83 -23.31
N LYS A 434 -2.01 21.71 -23.62
CA LYS A 434 -0.92 22.43 -22.94
C LYS A 434 -0.94 22.30 -21.41
N LEU A 435 -1.34 21.14 -20.88
CA LEU A 435 -1.51 20.95 -19.43
C LEU A 435 -0.20 21.09 -18.64
N ALA A 436 0.96 20.88 -19.29
CA ALA A 436 2.28 21.10 -18.70
C ALA A 436 2.67 22.59 -18.56
N GLU A 437 1.93 23.52 -19.18
CA GLU A 437 2.14 24.96 -18.99
C GLU A 437 1.48 25.47 -17.69
N LEU A 438 0.67 24.64 -17.04
CA LEU A 438 0.00 24.99 -15.77
C LEU A 438 0.94 24.75 -14.57
N ASN A 439 0.91 25.69 -13.63
CA ASN A 439 1.41 25.45 -12.28
C ASN A 439 0.32 24.73 -11.48
N TRP A 440 0.42 23.39 -11.47
CA TRP A 440 -0.48 22.51 -10.72
C TRP A 440 -0.35 22.71 -9.21
N PRO A 441 -1.41 22.40 -8.43
CA PRO A 441 -1.34 22.39 -6.97
C PRO A 441 -0.25 21.45 -6.47
N SER A 442 0.20 21.68 -5.24
CA SER A 442 1.25 20.93 -4.58
C SER A 442 1.03 19.41 -4.65
N GLN A 443 -0.23 18.98 -4.57
CA GLN A 443 -0.67 17.59 -4.70
C GLN A 443 -1.76 17.45 -5.77
N VAL A 444 -1.66 16.39 -6.55
CA VAL A 444 -2.66 15.98 -7.55
C VAL A 444 -3.06 14.54 -7.29
N TYR A 445 -4.36 14.26 -7.27
CA TYR A 445 -4.90 12.94 -6.95
C TYR A 445 -5.55 12.34 -8.19
N ARG A 446 -4.92 11.31 -8.77
CA ARG A 446 -5.60 10.50 -9.78
C ARG A 446 -6.51 9.51 -9.09
N TYR A 447 -7.75 9.36 -9.54
CA TYR A 447 -8.68 8.41 -8.93
C TYR A 447 -9.25 7.41 -9.94
N ARG A 448 -9.58 6.21 -9.47
CA ARG A 448 -10.28 5.17 -10.22
C ARG A 448 -11.37 4.56 -9.36
N GLY A 449 -12.59 4.53 -9.88
CA GLY A 449 -13.76 3.98 -9.19
C GLY A 449 -14.07 2.56 -9.64
N LYS A 450 -14.63 1.78 -8.72
CA LYS A 450 -15.18 0.45 -8.94
C LYS A 450 -16.54 0.35 -8.27
N GLN A 451 -17.51 -0.20 -8.98
CA GLN A 451 -18.83 -0.54 -8.45
C GLN A 451 -19.01 -2.05 -8.49
N ALA A 452 -19.28 -2.67 -7.34
CA ALA A 452 -19.19 -4.12 -7.22
C ALA A 452 -20.32 -4.90 -7.91
N ALA A 453 -21.46 -4.28 -8.20
CA ALA A 453 -22.64 -4.90 -8.82
C ALA A 453 -23.45 -3.88 -9.60
N ASP A 454 -24.38 -4.32 -10.45
CA ASP A 454 -25.30 -3.43 -11.16
C ASP A 454 -26.23 -2.72 -10.17
N VAL A 455 -26.51 -1.45 -10.45
CA VAL A 455 -27.47 -0.63 -9.72
C VAL A 455 -28.62 -0.26 -10.66
N MET A 456 -29.84 -0.35 -10.18
CA MET A 456 -31.03 0.00 -10.95
C MET A 456 -31.76 1.15 -10.24
N CYS A 457 -31.98 2.25 -10.96
CA CYS A 457 -32.67 3.42 -10.47
C CYS A 457 -33.79 3.83 -11.42
N ARG A 458 -34.66 4.73 -10.96
CA ARG A 458 -35.70 5.36 -11.78
C ARG A 458 -35.98 6.77 -11.26
N VAL A 459 -36.47 7.62 -12.15
CA VAL A 459 -36.89 8.98 -11.79
C VAL A 459 -38.09 8.91 -10.84
N ARG A 460 -38.01 9.55 -9.67
CA ARG A 460 -39.09 9.49 -8.68
C ARG A 460 -40.35 10.18 -9.19
N GLY A 461 -41.44 9.42 -9.27
CA GLY A 461 -42.78 9.95 -9.57
C GLY A 461 -43.03 10.34 -11.03
N GLU A 462 -42.01 10.27 -11.90
CA GLU A 462 -42.09 10.65 -13.31
C GLU A 462 -41.33 9.65 -14.21
N PHE A 463 -41.73 8.38 -14.18
CA PHE A 463 -41.21 7.34 -15.09
C PHE A 463 -42.28 6.87 -16.07
N ALA A 464 -41.87 6.52 -17.29
CA ALA A 464 -42.78 5.98 -18.28
C ALA A 464 -43.09 4.49 -18.03
N THR A 465 -44.31 4.09 -18.40
CA THR A 465 -44.78 2.71 -18.26
C THR A 465 -45.50 2.25 -19.51
N TRP A 466 -45.35 0.98 -19.87
CA TRP A 466 -46.03 0.35 -20.99
C TRP A 466 -46.72 -0.95 -20.54
N PRO A 467 -47.90 -1.29 -21.08
CA PRO A 467 -48.52 -2.56 -20.77
C PRO A 467 -47.76 -3.72 -21.43
N MET A 468 -47.55 -4.82 -20.69
CA MET A 468 -47.01 -6.05 -21.25
C MET A 468 -47.92 -6.60 -22.35
N PRO A 469 -47.37 -7.27 -23.37
CA PRO A 469 -48.19 -8.02 -24.33
C PRO A 469 -49.08 -9.05 -23.64
N SER A 470 -50.19 -9.41 -24.28
CA SER A 470 -51.28 -10.19 -23.65
C SER A 470 -50.89 -11.56 -23.07
N HIS A 471 -49.74 -12.13 -23.45
CA HIS A 471 -49.23 -13.38 -22.88
C HIS A 471 -48.61 -13.19 -21.49
N GLN A 472 -48.25 -11.95 -21.10
CA GLN A 472 -47.70 -11.59 -19.78
C GLN A 472 -46.51 -12.45 -19.33
N ASP A 473 -45.72 -12.93 -20.29
CA ASP A 473 -44.58 -13.81 -20.05
C ASP A 473 -43.36 -13.24 -20.79
N PRO A 474 -42.35 -12.71 -20.09
CA PRO A 474 -41.14 -12.17 -20.70
C PRO A 474 -40.45 -13.14 -21.67
N GLU A 475 -40.44 -14.43 -21.36
CA GLU A 475 -39.78 -15.46 -22.18
C GLU A 475 -40.50 -15.73 -23.51
N LEU A 476 -41.75 -15.28 -23.63
CA LEU A 476 -42.53 -15.38 -24.86
C LEU A 476 -42.48 -14.11 -25.72
N LEU A 477 -41.77 -13.06 -25.27
CA LEU A 477 -41.57 -11.85 -26.07
C LEU A 477 -40.85 -12.19 -27.38
N ASN A 478 -41.38 -11.64 -28.47
CA ASN A 478 -40.72 -11.68 -29.78
C ASN A 478 -40.49 -10.26 -30.29
N THR A 479 -39.72 -10.14 -31.36
CA THR A 479 -39.34 -8.85 -31.97
C THR A 479 -40.55 -8.07 -32.46
N ALA A 480 -41.62 -8.74 -32.87
CA ALA A 480 -42.86 -8.06 -33.26
C ALA A 480 -43.58 -7.44 -32.05
N ASP A 481 -43.52 -8.06 -30.88
CA ASP A 481 -44.07 -7.50 -29.65
C ASP A 481 -43.30 -6.25 -29.21
N VAL A 482 -41.96 -6.32 -29.19
CA VAL A 482 -41.10 -5.17 -28.88
C VAL A 482 -41.32 -4.02 -29.86
N ALA A 483 -41.45 -4.31 -31.16
CA ALA A 483 -41.73 -3.29 -32.17
C ALA A 483 -43.09 -2.60 -31.96
N ARG A 484 -44.14 -3.34 -31.58
CA ARG A 484 -45.46 -2.78 -31.28
C ARG A 484 -45.47 -1.96 -29.99
N LEU A 485 -44.68 -2.35 -29.00
CA LEU A 485 -44.58 -1.65 -27.72
C LEU A 485 -44.01 -0.24 -27.90
N PHE A 486 -42.86 -0.12 -28.58
CA PHE A 486 -42.13 1.15 -28.64
C PHE A 486 -42.38 1.97 -29.91
N TRP A 487 -42.79 1.33 -31.01
CA TRP A 487 -43.05 2.03 -32.28
C TRP A 487 -44.43 1.69 -32.91
N PRO A 488 -45.54 1.80 -32.14
CA PRO A 488 -46.87 1.42 -32.61
C PRO A 488 -47.35 2.25 -33.81
N ALA A 489 -46.89 3.49 -33.96
CA ALA A 489 -47.29 4.37 -35.06
C ALA A 489 -46.67 4.00 -36.42
N PHE A 490 -45.55 3.27 -36.40
CA PHE A 490 -44.80 2.88 -37.60
C PHE A 490 -45.01 1.41 -37.95
N TYR A 491 -45.45 0.59 -36.99
CA TYR A 491 -45.70 -0.82 -37.18
C TYR A 491 -47.04 -1.09 -37.88
N PRO A 492 -47.13 -1.99 -38.88
CA PRO A 492 -46.05 -2.81 -39.45
C PRO A 492 -45.36 -2.19 -40.68
N ASP A 493 -45.91 -1.12 -41.24
CA ASP A 493 -45.60 -0.67 -42.61
C ASP A 493 -44.17 -0.11 -42.76
N ASP A 494 -43.66 0.56 -41.73
CA ASP A 494 -42.34 1.21 -41.71
C ASP A 494 -41.32 0.47 -40.81
N VAL A 495 -41.64 -0.78 -40.42
CA VAL A 495 -40.83 -1.60 -39.52
C VAL A 495 -40.43 -2.91 -40.19
N VAL A 496 -39.13 -3.20 -40.23
CA VAL A 496 -38.60 -4.52 -40.62
C VAL A 496 -38.06 -5.22 -39.38
N ILE A 497 -38.63 -6.38 -39.06
CA ILE A 497 -38.20 -7.22 -37.93
C ILE A 497 -37.35 -8.38 -38.42
N ASP A 498 -36.32 -8.73 -37.65
CA ASP A 498 -35.53 -9.94 -37.79
C ASP A 498 -35.46 -10.64 -36.43
N GLU A 499 -36.22 -11.73 -36.30
CA GLU A 499 -36.35 -12.48 -35.06
C GLU A 499 -35.07 -13.24 -34.70
N GLU A 500 -34.29 -13.70 -35.68
CA GLU A 500 -33.08 -14.50 -35.42
C GLU A 500 -32.00 -13.64 -34.76
N SER A 501 -31.90 -12.38 -35.17
CA SER A 501 -30.94 -11.42 -34.61
C SER A 501 -31.51 -10.52 -33.51
N GLN A 502 -32.82 -10.64 -33.22
CA GLN A 502 -33.57 -9.74 -32.32
C GLN A 502 -33.42 -8.27 -32.73
N THR A 503 -33.49 -7.97 -34.03
CA THR A 503 -33.32 -6.61 -34.55
C THR A 503 -34.58 -6.02 -35.17
N ILE A 504 -34.72 -4.70 -35.00
CA ILE A 504 -35.83 -3.89 -35.49
C ILE A 504 -35.24 -2.74 -36.30
N LYS A 505 -35.58 -2.66 -37.58
CA LYS A 505 -35.23 -1.53 -38.44
C LYS A 505 -36.44 -0.66 -38.65
N LEU A 506 -36.32 0.62 -38.28
CA LEU A 506 -37.35 1.63 -38.48
C LEU A 506 -36.94 2.52 -39.65
N ASN A 507 -37.87 2.79 -40.57
CA ASN A 507 -37.67 3.78 -41.63
C ASN A 507 -38.49 5.03 -41.34
N ILE A 508 -37.87 6.02 -40.71
CA ILE A 508 -38.54 7.27 -40.37
C ILE A 508 -38.09 8.32 -41.39
N THR A 509 -39.01 8.78 -42.24
CA THR A 509 -38.75 9.86 -43.21
C THR A 509 -37.58 9.61 -44.18
N GLY A 510 -37.25 8.33 -44.44
CA GLY A 510 -36.16 7.92 -45.33
C GLY A 510 -34.82 7.66 -44.62
N GLU A 511 -34.74 7.87 -43.32
CA GLU A 511 -33.61 7.48 -42.48
C GLU A 511 -33.91 6.13 -41.81
N VAL A 512 -32.98 5.19 -41.93
CA VAL A 512 -33.12 3.85 -41.34
C VAL A 512 -32.32 3.80 -40.05
N THR A 513 -33.00 3.54 -38.94
CA THR A 513 -32.39 3.29 -37.62
C THR A 513 -32.62 1.85 -37.20
N THR A 514 -31.61 1.21 -36.62
CA THR A 514 -31.60 -0.21 -36.27
C THR A 514 -31.42 -0.37 -34.79
N TYR A 515 -32.37 -1.06 -34.15
CA TYR A 515 -32.36 -1.40 -32.74
C TYR A 515 -32.16 -2.90 -32.59
N GLN A 516 -31.49 -3.30 -31.53
CA GLN A 516 -31.40 -4.67 -31.05
C GLN A 516 -31.98 -4.73 -29.64
N TRP A 517 -32.73 -5.78 -29.35
CA TRP A 517 -33.28 -5.99 -28.01
C TRP A 517 -32.78 -7.28 -27.39
N SER A 518 -32.78 -7.34 -26.06
CA SER A 518 -32.44 -8.54 -25.29
C SER A 518 -33.15 -8.55 -23.93
N LEU A 519 -33.16 -9.71 -23.28
CA LEU A 519 -33.60 -9.86 -21.89
C LEU A 519 -32.42 -10.09 -20.97
N SER A 520 -32.53 -9.54 -19.77
CA SER A 520 -31.55 -9.71 -18.69
C SER A 520 -32.27 -9.76 -17.34
N THR A 521 -31.54 -10.06 -16.27
CA THR A 521 -32.07 -10.07 -14.90
C THR A 521 -31.68 -8.78 -14.19
N SER A 522 -32.65 -8.09 -13.59
CA SER A 522 -32.41 -6.87 -12.80
C SER A 522 -31.76 -7.17 -11.45
N PRO A 523 -31.23 -6.12 -10.77
CA PRO A 523 -30.91 -6.17 -9.35
C PRO A 523 -32.08 -6.53 -8.40
N SER A 524 -33.33 -6.51 -8.90
CA SER A 524 -34.51 -6.94 -8.14
C SER A 524 -34.91 -8.39 -8.40
N ASP A 525 -34.10 -9.14 -9.16
CA ASP A 525 -34.35 -10.50 -9.64
C ASP A 525 -35.49 -10.62 -10.68
N GLU A 526 -36.11 -9.50 -11.06
CA GLU A 526 -37.13 -9.41 -12.12
C GLU A 526 -36.49 -9.22 -13.52
N PRO A 527 -37.15 -9.65 -14.61
CA PRO A 527 -36.65 -9.48 -15.97
C PRO A 527 -36.59 -8.01 -16.42
N VAL A 528 -35.56 -7.68 -17.22
CA VAL A 528 -35.38 -6.36 -17.84
C VAL A 528 -35.26 -6.52 -19.33
N LEU A 529 -36.15 -5.86 -20.07
CA LEU A 529 -36.04 -5.69 -21.52
C LEU A 529 -35.06 -4.55 -21.80
N ARG A 530 -34.01 -4.85 -22.56
CA ARG A 530 -32.98 -3.89 -22.98
C ARG A 530 -33.16 -3.60 -24.46
N VAL A 531 -33.15 -2.32 -24.86
CA VAL A 531 -33.23 -1.89 -26.25
C VAL A 531 -32.07 -0.97 -26.55
N LYS A 532 -31.28 -1.31 -27.57
CA LYS A 532 -30.05 -0.60 -27.93
C LYS A 532 -30.02 -0.28 -29.42
N GLN A 533 -29.68 0.96 -29.78
CA GLN A 533 -29.41 1.30 -31.17
C GLN A 533 -28.04 0.75 -31.63
N ILE A 534 -27.94 0.12 -32.80
CA ILE A 534 -26.74 -0.60 -33.24
C ILE A 534 -26.13 -0.12 -34.56
N ASP A 535 -26.73 0.87 -35.23
CA ASP A 535 -26.27 1.37 -36.54
C ASP A 535 -25.56 2.73 -36.50
N LEU A 536 -25.05 3.12 -35.33
CA LEU A 536 -24.18 4.28 -35.22
C LEU A 536 -22.76 4.00 -35.77
N PRO A 537 -22.07 5.01 -36.32
CA PRO A 537 -20.66 4.89 -36.65
C PRO A 537 -19.84 4.39 -35.45
N ALA A 538 -18.76 3.63 -35.69
CA ALA A 538 -17.94 3.05 -34.62
C ALA A 538 -17.47 4.09 -33.58
N ALA A 539 -17.23 5.33 -33.99
CA ALA A 539 -16.85 6.43 -33.11
C ALA A 539 -17.94 6.86 -32.10
N TYR A 540 -19.20 6.46 -32.33
CA TYR A 540 -20.36 6.79 -31.50
C TYR A 540 -21.02 5.57 -30.87
N ALA A 541 -20.65 4.36 -31.28
CA ALA A 541 -21.20 3.11 -30.77
C ALA A 541 -21.05 2.97 -29.23
N GLU A 542 -20.03 3.62 -28.66
CA GLU A 542 -19.76 3.64 -27.22
C GLU A 542 -20.61 4.66 -26.43
N PHE A 543 -21.25 5.62 -27.10
CA PHE A 543 -22.12 6.63 -26.49
C PHE A 543 -23.62 6.28 -26.63
N VAL A 544 -23.94 5.12 -27.19
CA VAL A 544 -25.32 4.66 -27.30
C VAL A 544 -25.83 4.30 -25.90
N SER A 545 -26.79 5.08 -25.39
CA SER A 545 -27.58 4.70 -24.22
C SER A 545 -28.40 3.45 -24.53
N VAL A 546 -28.45 2.54 -23.57
CA VAL A 546 -29.36 1.39 -23.61
C VAL A 546 -30.60 1.78 -22.84
N ASP A 547 -31.76 1.71 -23.48
CA ASP A 547 -33.03 1.90 -22.81
C ASP A 547 -33.37 0.60 -22.07
N ASN A 548 -33.67 0.69 -20.77
CA ASN A 548 -33.97 -0.48 -19.95
C ASN A 548 -35.38 -0.38 -19.39
N TYR A 549 -36.10 -1.49 -19.46
CA TYR A 549 -37.49 -1.57 -19.05
C TYR A 549 -37.67 -2.77 -18.12
N LEU A 550 -37.84 -2.51 -16.82
CA LEU A 550 -38.13 -3.51 -15.80
C LEU A 550 -39.52 -4.07 -16.03
N ILE A 551 -39.64 -5.39 -16.16
CA ILE A 551 -40.92 -6.06 -16.33
C ILE A 551 -41.40 -6.49 -14.95
N GLN A 552 -42.48 -5.86 -14.48
CA GLN A 552 -43.12 -6.17 -13.21
C GLN A 552 -44.59 -6.48 -13.45
N GLU A 553 -44.98 -7.73 -13.17
CA GLU A 553 -46.32 -8.24 -13.42
C GLU A 553 -46.77 -8.03 -14.88
N ASP A 554 -47.73 -7.14 -15.12
CA ASP A 554 -48.29 -6.83 -16.43
C ASP A 554 -47.79 -5.50 -17.03
N THR A 555 -46.72 -4.94 -16.46
CA THR A 555 -46.22 -3.59 -16.81
C THR A 555 -44.71 -3.59 -17.05
N LEU A 556 -44.28 -2.85 -18.07
CA LEU A 556 -42.88 -2.46 -18.28
C LEU A 556 -42.67 -1.06 -17.69
N ILE A 557 -41.62 -0.88 -16.91
CA ILE A 557 -41.27 0.36 -16.20
C ILE A 557 -39.90 0.82 -16.68
N GLU A 558 -39.80 2.06 -17.16
CA GLU A 558 -38.49 2.65 -17.52
C GLU A 558 -37.56 2.74 -16.30
N VAL A 559 -36.34 2.23 -16.45
CA VAL A 559 -35.31 2.25 -15.42
C VAL A 559 -33.94 2.58 -16.01
N SER A 560 -33.10 3.22 -15.22
CA SER A 560 -31.67 3.37 -15.47
C SER A 560 -30.94 2.18 -14.84
N VAL A 561 -30.08 1.51 -15.61
CA VAL A 561 -29.20 0.45 -15.10
C VAL A 561 -27.75 0.93 -15.20
N TYR A 562 -27.13 1.17 -14.05
CA TYR A 562 -25.71 1.49 -13.91
C TYR A 562 -24.97 0.17 -13.69
N GLU A 563 -24.36 -0.34 -14.76
CA GLU A 563 -23.65 -1.62 -14.74
C GLU A 563 -22.47 -1.59 -13.77
N ALA A 564 -22.14 -2.76 -13.20
CA ALA A 564 -20.96 -2.97 -12.40
C ALA A 564 -19.71 -2.54 -13.21
N THR A 565 -18.80 -1.86 -12.53
CA THR A 565 -17.57 -1.35 -13.13
C THR A 565 -16.38 -1.80 -12.31
N ASP A 566 -15.27 -2.08 -12.98
CA ASP A 566 -14.00 -2.40 -12.33
C ASP A 566 -12.94 -1.36 -12.72
N TYR A 567 -11.77 -1.44 -12.10
CA TYR A 567 -10.64 -0.56 -12.43
C TYR A 567 -10.09 -0.78 -13.86
N SER A 568 -10.49 -1.87 -14.50
CA SER A 568 -10.16 -2.20 -15.88
C SER A 568 -11.39 -2.00 -16.78
N GLY A 569 -11.23 -1.26 -17.88
CA GLY A 569 -12.33 -0.98 -18.82
C GLY A 569 -12.52 0.51 -19.11
N LYS A 570 -13.71 0.85 -19.64
CA LYS A 570 -14.02 2.14 -20.31
C LYS A 570 -13.66 3.39 -19.51
N LEU A 571 -13.88 3.37 -18.19
CA LEU A 571 -13.61 4.48 -17.27
C LEU A 571 -12.21 4.41 -16.64
N GLY A 572 -11.57 3.24 -16.65
CA GLY A 572 -10.21 3.04 -16.10
C GLY A 572 -9.11 3.70 -16.95
N ASP A 573 -9.37 3.87 -18.25
CA ASP A 573 -8.46 4.54 -19.19
C ASP A 573 -8.52 6.07 -19.12
N TYR A 574 -9.50 6.63 -18.41
CA TYR A 574 -9.58 8.07 -18.22
C TYR A 574 -8.45 8.55 -17.31
N LEU A 575 -7.94 9.73 -17.62
CA LEU A 575 -7.19 10.52 -16.66
C LEU A 575 -8.21 11.29 -15.81
N SER A 576 -8.63 10.70 -14.70
CA SER A 576 -9.55 11.29 -13.73
C SER A 576 -8.77 11.84 -12.55
N LEU A 577 -8.88 13.14 -12.32
CA LEU A 577 -8.07 13.90 -11.37
C LEU A 577 -8.97 14.68 -10.42
N SER A 578 -8.56 14.73 -9.15
CA SER A 578 -9.00 15.70 -8.17
C SER A 578 -7.79 16.44 -7.60
N PHE A 579 -7.99 17.63 -7.06
CA PHE A 579 -6.93 18.51 -6.57
C PHE A 579 -7.49 19.62 -5.67
N ASP A 580 -6.62 20.27 -4.89
CA ASP A 580 -6.99 21.51 -4.18
C ASP A 580 -7.17 22.64 -5.21
N GLY A 581 -8.42 22.90 -5.57
CA GLY A 581 -8.77 23.95 -6.52
C GLY A 581 -8.57 25.37 -6.00
N ASN A 582 -8.45 25.54 -4.68
CA ASN A 582 -8.26 26.83 -4.03
C ASN A 582 -6.78 27.21 -3.92
N GLU A 583 -5.87 26.23 -3.98
CA GLU A 583 -4.42 26.47 -3.93
C GLU A 583 -4.00 27.49 -5.00
N ASP A 584 -3.55 28.65 -4.55
CA ASP A 584 -3.23 29.83 -5.36
C ASP A 584 -4.34 30.31 -6.32
N ASN A 585 -5.60 29.90 -6.16
CA ASN A 585 -6.71 30.03 -7.13
C ASN A 585 -6.56 29.15 -8.39
N PHE A 586 -6.12 27.91 -8.25
CA PHE A 586 -5.88 27.01 -9.38
C PHE A 586 -7.11 26.80 -10.26
N ASN A 587 -8.31 26.61 -9.70
CA ASN A 587 -9.55 26.43 -10.46
C ASN A 587 -9.78 27.53 -11.50
N GLN A 588 -9.62 28.79 -11.09
CA GLN A 588 -9.81 29.93 -11.97
C GLN A 588 -8.74 29.98 -13.08
N ARG A 589 -7.48 29.63 -12.75
CA ARG A 589 -6.39 29.58 -13.74
C ARG A 589 -6.61 28.46 -14.74
N PHE A 590 -7.02 27.28 -14.29
CA PHE A 590 -7.23 26.12 -15.15
C PHE A 590 -8.39 26.40 -16.12
N HIS A 591 -9.49 26.96 -15.64
CA HIS A 591 -10.57 27.41 -16.52
C HIS A 591 -10.10 28.43 -17.57
N GLN A 592 -9.39 29.49 -17.15
CA GLN A 592 -8.87 30.52 -18.07
C GLN A 592 -7.91 29.93 -19.10
N HIS A 593 -7.10 28.95 -18.70
CA HIS A 593 -6.22 28.22 -19.60
C HIS A 593 -6.99 27.48 -20.69
N LEU A 594 -8.01 26.69 -20.32
CA LEU A 594 -8.85 25.98 -21.29
C LEU A 594 -9.60 26.94 -22.21
N GLU A 595 -10.15 28.04 -21.69
CA GLU A 595 -10.77 29.08 -22.52
C GLU A 595 -9.77 29.69 -23.51
N ALA A 596 -8.54 29.99 -23.07
CA ALA A 596 -7.51 30.58 -23.91
C ALA A 596 -7.06 29.61 -25.00
N VAL A 597 -6.94 28.32 -24.69
CA VAL A 597 -6.63 27.27 -25.65
C VAL A 597 -7.73 27.17 -26.72
N VAL A 598 -9.00 27.20 -26.32
CA VAL A 598 -10.14 27.17 -27.27
C VAL A 598 -10.20 28.45 -28.12
N LYS A 599 -10.07 29.63 -27.50
CA LYS A 599 -10.14 30.93 -28.20
C LYS A 599 -8.95 31.17 -29.13
N GLY A 600 -7.74 30.77 -28.71
CA GLY A 600 -6.49 30.94 -29.47
C GLY A 600 -6.38 30.09 -30.74
N GLN A 601 -7.36 29.22 -30.99
CA GLN A 601 -7.47 28.38 -32.19
C GLN A 601 -8.60 28.82 -33.15
N GLN A 602 -9.36 29.86 -32.81
CA GLN A 602 -10.32 30.48 -33.73
C GLN A 602 -9.56 31.31 -34.80
N PRO A 603 -9.94 31.22 -36.09
CA PRO A 603 -9.22 31.88 -37.20
C PRO A 603 -9.23 33.41 -37.15
#